data_AF-A0A1T5HSS1-F1
#
_entry.id   AF-A0A1T5HSS1-F1
#
_cell.length_a   1.000
_cell.length_b   1.000
_cell.length_c   1.000
_cell.angle_alpha   90.00
_cell.angle_beta   90.00
_cell.angle_gamma   90.00
#
_symmetry.space_group_name_H-M   'P 1'
#
loop_
_entity.id
_entity.type
_entity.pdbx_description
1 polymer ?
#
loop_
_entity_poly.entity_id
_entity_poly.type
_entity_poly.pdbx_seq_one_letter_code
_entity_poly.pdbx_strand_id
1 'polypeptide(L)'
;MFQLFKLPFVVLMLCVISLTLDAQNPYYEFFEESQNITNIGMYVLGSWAFANITLGVNGWMHSSGDQKYFHQMNAMWNGVNLAIATWSIAGSYARDIAGMDAQDMLSHVTGLENLLLINAGLDLVYIAGGFVLRHQSKKSEKRADMLKGYGNSVILQGGFLLVFDLILYGVINSHKLNFLNNLELSVGPTMGQLTFNF
;
A
#
# COMPACT_ATOMS: atom_id res chain seq x y z
N MET A 1 49.13 -32.47 -20.90
CA MET A 1 48.19 -32.01 -21.95
C MET A 1 46.77 -31.72 -21.41
N PHE A 2 46.61 -31.27 -20.16
CA PHE A 2 45.28 -31.02 -19.55
C PHE A 2 45.12 -29.64 -18.88
N GLN A 3 46.11 -28.75 -19.02
CA GLN A 3 46.04 -27.41 -18.41
C GLN A 3 45.55 -26.32 -19.37
N LEU A 4 45.56 -26.54 -20.70
CA LEU A 4 45.14 -25.54 -21.68
C LEU A 4 43.62 -25.35 -21.78
N PHE A 5 42.80 -26.31 -21.34
CA PHE A 5 41.34 -26.24 -21.45
C PHE A 5 40.65 -25.56 -20.24
N LYS A 6 41.36 -25.30 -19.14
CA LYS A 6 40.80 -24.61 -17.97
C LYS A 6 40.80 -23.09 -18.11
N LEU A 7 41.77 -22.53 -18.85
CA LEU A 7 41.88 -21.10 -19.09
C LEU A 7 40.68 -20.49 -19.85
N PRO A 8 40.16 -21.09 -20.95
CA PRO A 8 38.97 -20.55 -21.62
C PRO A 8 37.69 -20.72 -20.80
N PHE A 9 37.58 -21.78 -19.98
CA PHE A 9 36.44 -21.97 -19.09
C PHE A 9 36.41 -20.96 -17.93
N VAL A 10 37.57 -20.65 -17.35
CA VAL A 10 37.71 -19.62 -16.31
C VAL A 10 37.47 -18.22 -16.89
N VAL A 11 37.94 -17.93 -18.11
CA VAL A 11 37.66 -16.66 -18.80
C VAL A 11 36.18 -16.54 -19.18
N LEU A 12 35.55 -17.61 -19.66
CA LEU A 12 34.11 -17.64 -19.95
C LEU A 12 33.28 -17.47 -18.67
N MET A 13 33.67 -18.12 -17.57
CA MET A 13 33.02 -17.99 -16.27
C MET A 13 33.20 -16.58 -15.68
N LEU A 14 34.37 -15.97 -15.84
CA LEU A 14 34.62 -14.57 -15.46
C LEU A 14 33.82 -13.58 -16.33
N CYS A 15 33.67 -13.83 -17.64
CA CYS A 15 32.82 -13.03 -18.52
C CYS A 15 31.32 -13.17 -18.18
N VAL A 16 30.86 -14.35 -17.75
CA VAL A 16 29.47 -14.56 -17.29
C VAL A 16 29.22 -13.88 -15.94
N ILE A 17 30.24 -13.81 -15.06
CA ILE A 17 30.15 -13.05 -13.80
C ILE A 17 30.16 -11.54 -14.06
N SER A 18 30.92 -11.06 -15.05
CA SER A 18 30.92 -9.65 -15.47
C SER A 18 29.60 -9.17 -16.08
N LEU A 19 28.71 -10.08 -16.51
CA LEU A 19 27.37 -9.75 -17.02
C LEU A 19 26.32 -9.60 -15.91
N THR A 20 26.70 -9.71 -14.63
CA THR A 20 25.80 -9.42 -13.49
C THR A 20 26.13 -8.12 -12.76
N LEU A 21 27.08 -7.34 -13.29
CA LEU A 21 27.30 -5.96 -12.88
C LEU A 21 26.40 -5.04 -13.70
N ASP A 22 25.09 -5.29 -13.68
CA ASP A 22 24.19 -4.14 -13.72
C ASP A 22 24.53 -3.35 -12.47
N ALA A 23 24.98 -2.10 -12.65
CA ALA A 23 24.93 -1.14 -11.58
C ALA A 23 23.44 -1.06 -11.16
N GLN A 24 23.04 -1.84 -10.16
CA GLN A 24 21.66 -1.85 -9.66
C GLN A 24 21.33 -0.40 -9.31
N ASN A 25 20.48 0.22 -10.12
CA ASN A 25 20.07 1.58 -9.87
C ASN A 25 19.27 1.53 -8.57
N PRO A 26 19.78 2.12 -7.47
CA PRO A 26 19.20 1.93 -6.14
C PRO A 26 17.75 2.47 -6.08
N TYR A 27 17.39 3.39 -6.99
CA TYR A 27 16.02 3.89 -7.12
C TYR A 27 15.05 2.84 -7.68
N TYR A 28 15.49 1.96 -8.59
CA TYR A 28 14.64 0.89 -9.13
C TYR A 28 14.31 -0.13 -8.04
N GLU A 29 15.31 -0.60 -7.29
CA GLU A 29 15.10 -1.54 -6.18
C GLU A 29 14.19 -0.94 -5.11
N PHE A 30 14.45 0.31 -4.71
CA PHE A 30 13.59 1.06 -3.80
C PHE A 30 12.14 1.14 -4.27
N PHE A 31 11.93 1.43 -5.55
CA PHE A 31 10.61 1.56 -6.14
C PHE A 31 9.88 0.22 -6.23
N GLU A 32 10.56 -0.84 -6.68
CA GLU A 32 10.00 -2.20 -6.72
C GLU A 32 9.59 -2.68 -5.32
N GLU A 33 10.43 -2.43 -4.30
CA GLU A 33 10.10 -2.79 -2.92
C GLU A 33 8.91 -1.97 -2.38
N SER A 34 8.86 -0.67 -2.69
CA SER A 34 7.71 0.18 -2.35
C SER A 34 6.41 -0.33 -2.98
N GLN A 35 6.48 -0.78 -4.24
CA GLN A 35 5.36 -1.40 -4.94
C GLN A 35 4.95 -2.73 -4.33
N ASN A 36 5.91 -3.55 -3.90
CA ASN A 36 5.65 -4.81 -3.22
C ASN A 36 4.95 -4.59 -1.87
N ILE A 37 5.44 -3.65 -1.04
CA ILE A 37 4.79 -3.25 0.22
C ILE A 37 3.34 -2.82 -0.04
N THR A 38 3.13 -2.00 -1.07
CA THR A 38 1.80 -1.53 -1.48
C THR A 38 0.89 -2.69 -1.88
N ASN A 39 1.38 -3.61 -2.71
CA ASN A 39 0.64 -4.78 -3.15
C ASN A 39 0.27 -5.70 -1.98
N ILE A 40 1.18 -5.93 -1.03
CA ILE A 40 0.91 -6.68 0.20
C ILE A 40 -0.23 -6.02 0.99
N GLY A 41 -0.19 -4.70 1.15
CA GLY A 41 -1.29 -3.93 1.76
C GLY A 41 -2.63 -4.17 1.03
N MET A 42 -2.62 -4.13 -0.30
CA MET A 42 -3.83 -4.36 -1.10
C MET A 42 -4.33 -5.81 -1.03
N TYR A 43 -3.45 -6.81 -0.90
CA TYR A 43 -3.87 -8.19 -0.67
C TYR A 43 -4.53 -8.37 0.70
N VAL A 44 -4.00 -7.71 1.74
CA VAL A 44 -4.61 -7.69 3.07
C VAL A 44 -5.99 -7.03 3.02
N LEU A 45 -6.09 -5.84 2.42
CA LEU A 45 -7.35 -5.10 2.25
C LEU A 45 -8.38 -5.90 1.45
N GLY A 46 -7.96 -6.49 0.33
CA GLY A 46 -8.81 -7.32 -0.54
C GLY A 46 -9.31 -8.58 0.15
N SER A 47 -8.47 -9.24 0.93
CA SER A 47 -8.84 -10.44 1.71
C SER A 47 -9.84 -10.10 2.83
N TRP A 48 -9.57 -9.01 3.55
CA TRP A 48 -10.50 -8.46 4.54
C TRP A 48 -11.85 -8.13 3.91
N ALA A 49 -11.82 -7.48 2.75
CA ALA A 49 -13.00 -7.08 2.02
C ALA A 49 -13.83 -8.28 1.56
N PHE A 50 -13.19 -9.27 0.95
CA PHE A 50 -13.85 -10.48 0.49
C PHE A 50 -14.55 -11.21 1.64
N ALA A 51 -13.86 -11.44 2.76
CA ALA A 51 -14.45 -12.07 3.94
C ALA A 51 -15.67 -11.28 4.47
N ASN A 52 -15.55 -9.95 4.56
CA ASN A 52 -16.63 -9.09 5.04
C ASN A 52 -17.82 -8.99 4.08
N ILE A 53 -17.60 -9.10 2.77
CA ILE A 53 -18.69 -9.23 1.79
C ILE A 53 -19.45 -10.52 2.04
N THR A 54 -18.76 -11.66 2.15
CA THR A 54 -19.43 -12.96 2.38
C THR A 54 -20.23 -12.96 3.68
N LEU A 55 -19.61 -12.50 4.78
CA LEU A 55 -20.28 -12.41 6.08
C LEU A 55 -21.41 -11.36 6.07
N GLY A 56 -21.21 -10.23 5.40
CA GLY A 56 -22.18 -9.15 5.27
C GLY A 56 -23.41 -9.57 4.45
N VAL A 57 -23.23 -10.26 3.32
CA VAL A 57 -24.35 -10.78 2.52
C VAL A 57 -25.13 -11.82 3.32
N ASN A 58 -24.44 -12.75 3.99
CA ASN A 58 -25.10 -13.75 4.83
C ASN A 58 -25.92 -13.08 5.96
N GLY A 59 -25.30 -12.14 6.68
CA GLY A 59 -25.96 -11.41 7.75
C GLY A 59 -27.12 -10.54 7.26
N TRP A 60 -27.03 -9.95 6.06
CA TRP A 60 -28.11 -9.16 5.47
C TRP A 60 -29.35 -10.01 5.17
N MET A 61 -29.17 -11.24 4.67
CA MET A 61 -30.28 -12.13 4.34
C MET A 61 -31.00 -12.72 5.57
N HIS A 62 -30.25 -12.93 6.68
CA HIS A 62 -30.76 -13.67 7.85
C HIS A 62 -31.03 -12.80 9.09
N SER A 63 -30.70 -11.51 9.05
CA SER A 63 -30.92 -10.60 10.18
C SER A 63 -32.13 -9.68 9.96
N SER A 64 -32.64 -9.12 11.05
CA SER A 64 -33.69 -8.11 11.07
C SER A 64 -33.25 -6.86 11.85
N GLY A 65 -34.06 -5.80 11.80
CA GLY A 65 -33.78 -4.56 12.52
C GLY A 65 -32.46 -3.90 12.09
N ASP A 66 -31.76 -3.29 13.04
CA ASP A 66 -30.49 -2.59 12.80
C ASP A 66 -29.36 -3.51 12.34
N GLN A 67 -29.34 -4.77 12.78
CA GLN A 67 -28.34 -5.77 12.36
C GLN A 67 -28.40 -6.06 10.86
N LYS A 68 -29.61 -6.13 10.28
CA LYS A 68 -29.79 -6.29 8.84
C LYS A 68 -29.06 -5.19 8.07
N TYR A 69 -29.26 -3.95 8.47
CA TYR A 69 -28.68 -2.79 7.81
C TYR A 69 -27.18 -2.65 8.09
N PHE A 70 -26.71 -3.03 9.28
CA PHE A 70 -25.28 -3.15 9.55
C PHE A 70 -24.60 -4.08 8.55
N HIS A 71 -25.12 -5.30 8.39
CA HIS A 71 -24.56 -6.28 7.47
C HIS A 71 -24.66 -5.87 5.99
N GLN A 72 -25.78 -5.23 5.61
CA GLN A 72 -25.95 -4.67 4.28
C GLN A 72 -24.89 -3.61 3.96
N MET A 73 -24.69 -2.63 4.86
CA MET A 73 -23.67 -1.60 4.69
C MET A 73 -22.26 -2.20 4.73
N ASN A 74 -22.01 -3.19 5.59
CA ASN A 74 -20.73 -3.89 5.68
C ASN A 74 -20.36 -4.52 4.33
N ALA A 75 -21.30 -5.21 3.69
CA ALA A 75 -21.10 -5.80 2.37
C ALA A 75 -20.84 -4.74 1.31
N MET A 76 -21.63 -3.66 1.28
CA MET A 76 -21.48 -2.58 0.30
C MET A 76 -20.13 -1.86 0.43
N TRP A 77 -19.74 -1.50 1.65
CA TRP A 77 -18.47 -0.82 1.92
C TRP A 77 -17.27 -1.69 1.55
N ASN A 78 -17.32 -2.97 1.88
CA ASN A 78 -16.23 -3.88 1.48
C ASN A 78 -16.23 -4.16 -0.03
N GLY A 79 -17.35 -3.99 -0.73
CA GLY A 79 -17.36 -3.91 -2.18
C GLY A 79 -16.48 -2.78 -2.72
N VAL A 80 -16.52 -1.60 -2.08
CA VAL A 80 -15.63 -0.47 -2.40
C VAL A 80 -14.18 -0.81 -2.09
N ASN A 81 -13.89 -1.37 -0.91
CA ASN A 81 -12.52 -1.77 -0.53
C ASN A 81 -11.91 -2.78 -1.51
N LEU A 82 -12.70 -3.78 -1.93
CA LEU A 82 -12.26 -4.78 -2.91
C LEU A 82 -11.98 -4.14 -4.27
N ALA A 83 -12.83 -3.21 -4.72
CA ALA A 83 -12.60 -2.46 -5.95
C ALA A 83 -11.29 -1.65 -5.88
N ILE A 84 -11.04 -0.95 -4.77
CA ILE A 84 -9.79 -0.20 -4.56
C ILE A 84 -8.57 -1.14 -4.60
N ALA A 85 -8.62 -2.25 -3.86
CA ALA A 85 -7.53 -3.22 -3.81
C ALA A 85 -7.22 -3.80 -5.19
N THR A 86 -8.25 -4.25 -5.92
CA THR A 86 -8.09 -4.82 -7.27
C THR A 86 -7.56 -3.80 -8.26
N TRP A 87 -8.04 -2.56 -8.23
CA TRP A 87 -7.58 -1.50 -9.12
C TRP A 87 -6.12 -1.11 -8.84
N SER A 88 -5.75 -1.00 -7.56
CA SER A 88 -4.39 -0.69 -7.14
C SER A 88 -3.40 -1.78 -7.62
N ILE A 89 -3.74 -3.05 -7.41
CA ILE A 89 -2.94 -4.19 -7.87
C ILE A 89 -2.83 -4.21 -9.40
N ALA A 90 -3.93 -4.03 -10.13
CA ALA A 90 -3.91 -3.99 -11.60
C ALA A 90 -3.04 -2.85 -12.12
N GLY A 91 -3.15 -1.66 -11.52
CA GLY A 91 -2.30 -0.51 -11.87
C GLY A 91 -0.83 -0.71 -11.52
N SER A 92 -0.53 -1.51 -10.49
CA SER A 92 0.84 -1.91 -10.12
C SER A 92 1.49 -2.75 -11.21
N TYR A 93 0.78 -3.76 -11.74
CA TYR A 93 1.29 -4.63 -12.80
C TYR A 93 1.33 -3.97 -14.19
N ALA A 94 0.46 -3.00 -14.45
CA ALA A 94 0.44 -2.30 -15.73
C ALA A 94 1.49 -1.19 -15.86
N ARG A 95 2.24 -0.90 -14.78
CA ARG A 95 3.20 0.21 -14.75
C ARG A 95 4.51 -0.18 -15.44
N ASP A 96 4.89 0.61 -16.44
CA ASP A 96 6.22 0.55 -17.04
C ASP A 96 7.20 1.35 -16.20
N ILE A 97 8.15 0.65 -15.58
CA ILE A 97 9.19 1.26 -14.75
C ILE A 97 10.45 1.61 -15.56
N ALA A 98 10.63 1.06 -16.76
CA ALA A 98 11.86 1.21 -17.54
C ALA A 98 12.07 2.64 -18.06
N GLY A 99 10.99 3.43 -18.15
CA GLY A 99 11.01 4.83 -18.54
C GLY A 99 11.06 5.84 -17.38
N MET A 100 11.00 5.39 -16.12
CA MET A 100 10.96 6.29 -14.96
C MET A 100 12.37 6.71 -14.55
N ASP A 101 12.54 8.00 -14.26
CA ASP A 101 13.76 8.49 -13.61
C ASP A 101 13.65 8.42 -12.08
N ALA A 102 14.74 8.77 -11.38
CA ALA A 102 14.80 8.75 -9.93
C ALA A 102 13.78 9.69 -9.27
N GLN A 103 13.50 10.84 -9.90
CA GLN A 103 12.55 11.83 -9.39
C GLN A 103 11.11 11.33 -9.56
N ASP A 104 10.78 10.70 -10.68
CA ASP A 104 9.50 10.05 -10.94
C ASP A 104 9.20 8.98 -9.89
N MET A 105 10.18 8.13 -9.59
CA MET A 105 10.03 7.06 -8.59
C MET A 105 9.80 7.62 -7.18
N LEU A 106 10.62 8.59 -6.76
CA LEU A 106 10.50 9.19 -5.43
C LEU A 106 9.20 10.00 -5.26
N SER A 107 8.80 10.72 -6.31
CA SER A 107 7.56 11.49 -6.32
C SER A 107 6.32 10.59 -6.29
N HIS A 108 6.38 9.43 -6.95
CA HIS A 108 5.30 8.43 -6.89
C HIS A 108 5.13 7.87 -5.47
N VAL A 109 6.22 7.43 -4.83
CA VAL A 109 6.16 6.93 -3.44
C VAL A 109 5.67 8.02 -2.48
N THR A 110 6.13 9.26 -2.65
CA THR A 110 5.65 10.41 -1.87
C THR A 110 4.16 10.70 -2.13
N GLY A 111 3.70 10.55 -3.37
CA GLY A 111 2.29 10.66 -3.73
C GLY A 111 1.43 9.61 -3.05
N LEU A 112 1.93 8.37 -2.94
CA LEU A 112 1.26 7.29 -2.23
C LEU A 112 1.15 7.58 -0.73
N GLU A 113 2.22 8.03 -0.08
CA GLU A 113 2.19 8.45 1.32
C GLU A 113 1.15 9.54 1.58
N ASN A 114 1.11 10.56 0.71
CA ASN A 114 0.14 11.64 0.82
C ASN A 114 -1.30 11.13 0.64
N LEU A 115 -1.53 10.22 -0.31
CA LEU A 115 -2.83 9.60 -0.53
C LEU A 115 -3.31 8.85 0.71
N LEU A 116 -2.42 8.07 1.35
CA LEU A 116 -2.74 7.35 2.59
C LEU A 116 -3.09 8.29 3.74
N LEU A 117 -2.37 9.40 3.90
CA LEU A 117 -2.69 10.40 4.93
C LEU A 117 -4.02 11.12 4.66
N ILE A 118 -4.31 11.42 3.38
CA ILE A 118 -5.59 12.00 2.98
C ILE A 118 -6.74 11.01 3.29
N ASN A 119 -6.57 9.73 2.96
CA ASN A 119 -7.57 8.70 3.27
C ASN A 119 -7.75 8.52 4.78
N ALA A 120 -6.67 8.49 5.56
CA ALA A 120 -6.76 8.48 7.02
C ALA A 120 -7.58 9.68 7.56
N GLY A 121 -7.43 10.86 6.94
CA GLY A 121 -8.28 12.01 7.22
C GLY A 121 -9.76 11.77 6.86
N LEU A 122 -10.04 11.18 5.69
CA LEU A 122 -11.39 10.81 5.27
C LEU A 122 -12.02 9.76 6.19
N ASP A 123 -11.24 8.84 6.74
CA ASP A 123 -11.72 7.82 7.68
C ASP A 123 -12.24 8.42 8.97
N LEU A 124 -11.58 9.47 9.48
CA LEU A 124 -12.11 10.25 10.61
C LEU A 124 -13.46 10.89 10.27
N VAL A 125 -13.62 11.38 9.03
CA VAL A 125 -14.89 11.92 8.54
C VAL A 125 -15.95 10.81 8.46
N TYR A 126 -15.61 9.61 7.99
CA TYR A 126 -16.53 8.47 7.96
C TYR A 126 -16.97 8.07 9.38
N ILE A 127 -16.03 7.93 10.32
CA ILE A 127 -16.32 7.61 11.72
C ILE A 127 -17.27 8.67 12.31
N ALA A 128 -16.96 9.96 12.14
CA ALA A 128 -17.82 11.05 12.59
C ALA A 128 -19.22 10.99 11.94
N GLY A 129 -19.28 10.75 10.64
CA GLY A 129 -20.53 10.56 9.90
C GLY A 129 -21.36 9.39 10.43
N GLY A 130 -20.72 8.27 10.78
CA GLY A 130 -21.39 7.13 11.39
C GLY A 130 -21.96 7.43 12.78
N PHE A 131 -21.25 8.22 13.60
CA PHE A 131 -21.81 8.72 14.87
C PHE A 131 -23.00 9.65 14.65
N VAL A 132 -22.95 10.52 13.64
CA VAL A 132 -24.07 11.38 13.25
C VAL A 132 -25.28 10.54 12.81
N LEU A 133 -25.10 9.51 11.99
CA LEU A 133 -26.17 8.57 11.61
C LEU A 133 -26.78 7.90 12.83
N ARG A 134 -25.94 7.40 13.76
CA ARG A 134 -26.40 6.79 15.01
C ARG A 134 -27.15 7.77 15.89
N HIS A 135 -26.74 9.04 15.97
CA HIS A 135 -27.48 10.06 16.69
C HIS A 135 -28.85 10.33 16.06
N GLN A 136 -28.91 10.46 14.73
CA GLN A 136 -30.15 10.70 14.00
C GLN A 136 -31.14 9.53 14.10
N SER A 137 -30.65 8.30 14.27
CA SER A 137 -31.52 7.13 14.47
C SER A 137 -32.50 7.29 15.63
N LYS A 138 -32.09 7.98 16.70
CA LYS A 138 -32.92 8.23 17.90
C LYS A 138 -34.09 9.18 17.65
N LYS A 139 -34.01 9.97 16.57
CA LYS A 139 -35.01 10.98 16.21
C LYS A 139 -35.93 10.51 15.08
N SER A 140 -35.74 9.30 14.55
CA SER A 140 -36.46 8.81 13.37
C SER A 140 -37.27 7.56 13.71
N GLU A 141 -38.59 7.66 13.71
CA GLU A 141 -39.46 6.49 13.95
C GLU A 141 -39.44 5.49 12.79
N LYS A 142 -39.34 5.97 11.54
CA LYS A 142 -39.42 5.12 10.34
C LYS A 142 -38.10 4.53 9.89
N ARG A 143 -36.96 5.14 10.25
CA ARG A 143 -35.62 4.78 9.76
C ARG A 143 -34.61 4.51 10.87
N ALA A 144 -35.06 4.38 12.13
CA ALA A 144 -34.20 4.14 13.29
C ALA A 144 -33.20 3.00 13.02
N ASP A 145 -33.70 1.82 12.65
CA ASP A 145 -32.89 0.64 12.45
C ASP A 145 -31.85 0.81 11.34
N MET A 146 -32.25 1.39 10.20
CA MET A 146 -31.36 1.64 9.08
C MET A 146 -30.23 2.60 9.44
N LEU A 147 -30.57 3.75 10.04
CA LEU A 147 -29.59 4.76 10.42
C LEU A 147 -28.61 4.24 11.48
N LYS A 148 -29.12 3.46 12.44
CA LYS A 148 -28.29 2.86 13.49
C LYS A 148 -27.37 1.78 12.93
N GLY A 149 -27.89 0.87 12.10
CA GLY A 149 -27.12 -0.18 11.45
C GLY A 149 -26.03 0.36 10.54
N TYR A 150 -26.40 1.29 9.64
CA TYR A 150 -25.44 1.96 8.75
C TYR A 150 -24.41 2.75 9.53
N GLY A 151 -24.83 3.52 10.55
CA GLY A 151 -23.90 4.28 11.39
C GLY A 151 -22.87 3.39 12.08
N ASN A 152 -23.30 2.27 12.67
CA ASN A 152 -22.39 1.31 13.30
C ASN A 152 -21.43 0.68 12.29
N SER A 153 -21.92 0.32 11.10
CA SER A 153 -21.07 -0.26 10.05
C SER A 153 -20.03 0.75 9.54
N VAL A 154 -20.42 2.00 9.30
CA VAL A 154 -19.50 3.04 8.83
C VAL A 154 -18.44 3.36 9.88
N ILE A 155 -18.79 3.39 11.17
CA ILE A 155 -17.81 3.55 12.26
C ILE A 155 -16.79 2.40 12.25
N LEU A 156 -17.27 1.16 12.17
CA LEU A 156 -16.38 -0.02 12.15
C LEU A 156 -15.44 0.03 10.95
N GLN A 157 -15.98 0.30 9.77
CA GLN A 157 -15.21 0.31 8.53
C GLN A 157 -14.21 1.47 8.47
N GLY A 158 -14.62 2.69 8.84
CA GLY A 158 -13.71 3.82 8.96
C GLY A 158 -12.62 3.60 10.02
N GLY A 159 -12.96 2.96 11.14
CA GLY A 159 -11.97 2.59 12.17
C GLY A 159 -10.92 1.60 11.66
N PHE A 160 -11.36 0.58 10.91
CA PHE A 160 -10.45 -0.37 10.27
C PHE A 160 -9.54 0.32 9.24
N LEU A 161 -10.12 1.10 8.32
CA LEU A 161 -9.37 1.78 7.26
C LEU A 161 -8.37 2.79 7.83
N LEU A 162 -8.75 3.54 8.87
CA LEU A 162 -7.84 4.48 9.52
C LEU A 162 -6.57 3.77 10.05
N VAL A 163 -6.76 2.64 10.73
CA VAL A 163 -5.63 1.86 11.26
C VAL A 163 -4.81 1.26 10.11
N PHE A 164 -5.47 0.73 9.10
CA PHE A 164 -4.82 0.16 7.92
C PHE A 164 -3.95 1.20 7.20
N ASP A 165 -4.49 2.38 6.90
CA ASP A 165 -3.81 3.44 6.16
C ASP A 165 -2.63 4.01 6.95
N LEU A 166 -2.78 4.20 8.26
CA LEU A 166 -1.69 4.67 9.12
C LEU A 166 -0.55 3.66 9.24
N ILE A 167 -0.87 2.36 9.32
CA ILE A 167 0.15 1.29 9.33
C ILE A 167 0.88 1.29 7.98
N LEU A 168 0.15 1.26 6.87
CA LEU A 168 0.74 1.20 5.54
C LEU A 168 1.59 2.45 5.25
N TYR A 169 1.10 3.63 5.64
CA TYR A 169 1.86 4.88 5.60
C TYR A 169 3.16 4.76 6.40
N GLY A 170 3.09 4.26 7.64
CA GLY A 170 4.27 4.11 8.50
C GLY A 170 5.32 3.18 7.90
N VAL A 171 4.90 2.07 7.29
CA VAL A 171 5.81 1.12 6.63
C VAL A 171 6.47 1.75 5.40
N ILE A 172 5.69 2.39 4.52
CA ILE A 172 6.22 3.04 3.31
C ILE A 172 7.14 4.21 3.66
N ASN A 173 6.74 5.04 4.62
CA ASN A 173 7.54 6.17 5.07
C ASN A 173 8.87 5.71 5.68
N SER A 174 8.85 4.67 6.52
CA SER A 174 10.06 4.09 7.10
C SER A 174 10.99 3.53 6.01
N HIS A 175 10.43 2.83 5.03
CA HIS A 175 11.19 2.33 3.87
C HIS A 175 11.86 3.47 3.09
N LYS A 176 11.11 4.54 2.77
CA LYS A 176 11.64 5.72 2.11
C LYS A 176 12.74 6.42 2.91
N LEU A 177 12.56 6.62 4.21
CA LEU A 177 13.58 7.26 5.05
C LEU A 177 14.87 6.44 5.12
N ASN A 178 14.75 5.11 5.25
CA ASN A 178 15.91 4.22 5.22
C ASN A 178 16.66 4.31 3.89
N PHE A 179 15.94 4.34 2.77
CA PHE A 179 16.52 4.53 1.45
C PHE A 179 17.30 5.85 1.34
N LEU A 180 16.69 6.97 1.75
CA LEU A 180 17.33 8.29 1.71
C LEU A 180 18.58 8.36 2.61
N ASN A 181 18.51 7.79 3.81
CA ASN A 181 19.66 7.72 4.73
C ASN A 181 20.82 6.91 4.13
N ASN A 182 20.51 5.79 3.48
CA ASN A 182 21.53 4.95 2.81
C ASN A 182 22.16 5.66 1.61
N LEU A 183 21.41 6.47 0.87
CA LEU A 183 21.95 7.32 -0.19
C LEU A 183 22.89 8.39 0.37
N GLU A 184 22.52 9.09 1.44
CA GLU A 184 23.39 10.09 2.08
C GLU A 184 24.71 9.47 2.59
N LEU A 185 24.64 8.30 3.22
CA LEU A 185 25.82 7.55 3.69
C LEU A 185 26.71 7.04 2.55
N SER A 186 26.14 6.78 1.38
CA SER A 186 26.90 6.39 0.17
C SER A 186 27.60 7.59 -0.48
N VAL A 187 27.06 8.80 -0.31
CA VAL A 187 27.56 10.03 -0.94
C VAL A 187 28.52 10.85 -0.04
N GLY A 188 28.60 10.59 1.27
CA GLY A 188 29.58 11.22 2.17
C GLY A 188 30.42 10.22 2.98
N PRO A 189 31.67 10.51 3.42
CA PRO A 189 32.66 11.50 3.03
C PRO A 189 33.80 10.82 2.24
N THR A 190 33.58 10.48 0.97
CA THR A 190 34.67 10.06 0.06
C THR A 190 35.23 11.24 -0.75
N MET A 191 34.80 12.47 -0.44
CA MET A 191 35.31 13.73 -1.00
C MET A 191 36.38 14.36 -0.08
N GLY A 192 37.21 13.53 0.53
CA GLY A 192 38.27 13.92 1.47
C GLY A 192 39.65 13.52 0.98
N GLN A 193 40.07 13.97 -0.22
CA GLN A 193 41.46 14.25 -0.65
C GLN A 193 41.52 14.31 -2.19
N LEU A 194 41.15 15.47 -2.76
CA LEU A 194 41.78 15.93 -3.99
C LEU A 194 42.76 17.03 -3.59
N THR A 195 43.96 16.62 -3.17
CA THR A 195 45.13 17.50 -3.11
C THR A 195 45.48 17.89 -4.53
N PHE A 196 45.03 19.06 -4.96
CA PHE A 196 45.63 19.75 -6.10
C PHE A 196 47.00 20.24 -5.65
N ASN A 197 48.05 19.53 -6.06
CA ASN A 197 49.40 20.07 -6.05
C ASN A 197 49.51 20.98 -7.27
N PHE A 198 49.78 22.26 -7.01
CA PHE A 198 50.11 23.29 -8.01
C PHE A 198 51.36 22.91 -8.82
#